data_AF-A0A4Q3IA25-F1
#
_entry.id   AF-A0A4Q3IA25-F1
#
_cell.length_a   1.000
_cell.length_b   1.000
_cell.length_c   1.000
_cell.angle_alpha   90.00
_cell.angle_beta   90.00
_cell.angle_gamma   90.00
#
_symmetry.space_group_name_H-M   'P 1'
#
loop_
_entity.id
_entity.type
_entity.pdbx_description
1 polymer ?
#
loop_
_entity_poly.entity_id
_entity_poly.type
_entity_poly.pdbx_seq_one_letter_code
_entity_poly.pdbx_strand_id
1 'polypeptide(L)'
;MSRDSAGQGAAAPADTDHVLGEEYEHEPVPMAARRSLFSMVMVWAGFPMIITGAMTGSLLVLGMGFSRALVAMIIGNLIMLAYVGALGLSATRSGMNFALIASRVFGTKGYALASGLLSTLLLGWFAVQTGITGALVASTYGLNYVAMTIVAGLLYIGITFVGVRGLHLIGLVSVPLFFVLGLFVVVHAAGTTSFEAIWNYAGNNGVATMSMGVGLTVVIALFIDAGTVTADFNRWSKTGTHS
;
A
#
# COMPACT_ATOMS: atom_id res chain seq x y z
N MET A 1 -27.06 26.66 56.84
CA MET A 1 -27.39 27.12 55.47
C MET A 1 -26.11 27.70 54.86
N SER A 2 -25.45 27.18 53.84
CA SER A 2 -25.16 25.81 53.34
C SER A 2 -23.87 25.98 52.51
N ARG A 3 -23.00 24.98 52.53
CA ARG A 3 -21.79 24.86 51.68
C ARG A 3 -22.17 24.67 50.21
N ASP A 4 -21.24 24.99 49.29
CA ASP A 4 -20.85 24.24 48.05
C ASP A 4 -20.22 25.21 47.02
N SER A 5 -18.92 25.09 46.70
CA SER A 5 -18.24 24.18 45.73
C SER A 5 -18.04 24.90 44.37
N ALA A 6 -16.78 25.19 44.01
CA ALA A 6 -15.94 24.44 43.05
C ALA A 6 -16.37 24.57 41.58
N GLY A 7 -15.44 24.96 40.68
CA GLY A 7 -15.63 24.79 39.25
C GLY A 7 -14.77 25.67 38.34
N GLN A 8 -13.58 25.19 38.01
CA GLN A 8 -12.76 25.64 36.88
C GLN A 8 -13.52 25.46 35.56
N GLY A 9 -13.28 26.35 34.59
CA GLY A 9 -13.70 26.17 33.21
C GLY A 9 -12.82 27.02 32.29
N ALA A 10 -11.59 26.55 32.07
CA ALA A 10 -10.69 27.11 31.07
C ALA A 10 -11.37 27.05 29.69
N ALA A 11 -11.33 28.17 28.98
CA ALA A 11 -11.83 28.30 27.62
C ALA A 11 -11.18 27.25 26.71
N ALA A 12 -12.00 26.36 26.15
CA ALA A 12 -11.60 25.49 25.06
C ALA A 12 -11.26 26.35 23.82
N PRO A 13 -10.10 26.16 23.17
CA PRO A 13 -9.81 26.88 21.94
C PRO A 13 -10.73 26.37 20.82
N ALA A 14 -11.27 27.33 20.09
CA ALA A 14 -12.22 27.17 19.02
C ALA A 14 -11.65 26.44 17.80
N ASP A 15 -12.37 25.41 17.38
CA ASP A 15 -12.83 25.16 16.01
C ASP A 15 -11.87 25.51 14.87
N THR A 16 -10.97 24.57 14.55
CA THR A 16 -10.22 24.52 13.28
C THR A 16 -10.52 23.26 12.46
N ASP A 17 -11.62 22.55 12.75
CA ASP A 17 -11.93 21.23 12.16
C ASP A 17 -12.71 21.30 10.84
N HIS A 18 -13.21 22.47 10.45
CA HIS A 18 -14.17 22.56 9.35
C HIS A 18 -13.59 22.57 7.91
N VAL A 19 -12.29 22.31 7.71
CA VAL A 19 -11.67 22.25 6.35
C VAL A 19 -11.10 20.87 6.00
N LEU A 20 -10.88 19.99 6.97
CA LEU A 20 -10.20 18.69 6.77
C LEU A 20 -11.11 17.47 6.93
N GLY A 21 -12.36 17.65 7.39
CA GLY A 21 -13.23 16.53 7.75
C GLY A 21 -12.77 15.90 9.06
N GLU A 22 -13.71 15.43 9.90
CA GLU A 22 -13.37 14.85 11.21
C GLU A 22 -12.43 13.64 11.02
N GLU A 23 -11.16 13.87 11.35
CA GLU A 23 -10.09 12.90 11.23
C GLU A 23 -10.13 12.08 12.51
N TYR A 24 -10.99 11.04 12.52
CA TYR A 24 -11.19 10.13 13.67
C TYR A 24 -9.92 9.30 13.95
N GLU A 25 -8.81 9.94 14.30
CA GLU A 25 -7.48 9.33 14.45
C GLU A 25 -7.36 8.60 15.80
N HIS A 26 -8.03 9.12 16.83
CA HIS A 26 -8.02 8.58 18.19
C HIS A 26 -9.32 7.90 18.61
N GLU A 27 -10.31 7.86 17.72
CA GLU A 27 -11.63 7.30 18.01
C GLU A 27 -12.17 6.46 16.84
N PRO A 28 -13.12 5.54 17.11
CA PRO A 28 -13.70 4.71 16.05
C PRO A 28 -14.54 5.55 15.07
N VAL A 29 -14.44 5.26 13.77
CA VAL A 29 -15.23 5.97 12.73
C VAL A 29 -16.73 5.70 12.90
N PRO A 30 -17.58 6.74 13.11
CA PRO A 30 -19.02 6.61 13.22
C PRO A 30 -19.66 6.04 11.96
N MET A 31 -20.76 5.30 12.08
CA MET A 31 -21.44 4.67 10.93
C MET A 31 -21.90 5.67 9.86
N ALA A 32 -22.19 6.92 10.25
CA ALA A 32 -22.60 8.00 9.36
C ALA A 32 -21.47 8.49 8.43
N ALA A 33 -20.20 8.36 8.84
CA ALA A 33 -19.02 8.80 8.09
C ALA A 33 -18.44 7.72 7.15
N ARG A 34 -19.03 6.51 7.13
CA ARG A 34 -18.53 5.37 6.35
C ARG A 34 -18.85 5.49 4.85
N ARG A 35 -17.88 5.21 3.99
CA ARG A 35 -17.95 5.26 2.51
C ARG A 35 -18.35 3.91 1.90
N SER A 36 -18.73 3.94 0.61
CA SER A 36 -19.19 2.77 -0.13
C SER A 36 -18.06 1.80 -0.46
N LEU A 37 -18.36 0.50 -0.45
CA LEU A 37 -17.45 -0.59 -0.81
C LEU A 37 -16.83 -0.39 -2.20
N PHE A 38 -17.59 0.15 -3.16
CA PHE A 38 -17.12 0.43 -4.52
C PHE A 38 -15.99 1.48 -4.55
N SER A 39 -16.12 2.57 -3.78
CA SER A 39 -15.06 3.58 -3.67
C SER A 39 -13.80 3.00 -3.03
N MET A 40 -13.93 2.05 -2.10
CA MET A 40 -12.77 1.36 -1.52
C MET A 40 -12.08 0.45 -2.52
N VAL A 41 -12.84 -0.36 -3.27
CA VAL A 41 -12.27 -1.25 -4.29
C VAL A 41 -11.50 -0.46 -5.35
N MET A 42 -11.99 0.71 -5.77
CA MET A 42 -11.26 1.56 -6.72
C MET A 42 -9.95 2.13 -6.15
N VAL A 43 -9.91 2.51 -4.87
CA VAL A 43 -8.68 2.94 -4.20
C VAL A 43 -7.68 1.77 -4.10
N TRP A 44 -8.17 0.59 -3.70
CA TRP A 44 -7.37 -0.64 -3.62
C TRP A 44 -6.92 -1.15 -4.99
N ALA A 45 -7.63 -0.84 -6.08
CA ALA A 45 -7.22 -1.26 -7.42
C ALA A 45 -5.98 -0.50 -7.93
N GLY A 46 -5.80 0.76 -7.53
CA GLY A 46 -4.60 1.54 -7.85
C GLY A 46 -3.39 1.20 -6.98
N PHE A 47 -3.63 0.61 -5.80
CA PHE A 47 -2.58 0.35 -4.80
C PHE A 47 -1.45 -0.59 -5.29
N PRO A 48 -1.72 -1.69 -6.04
CA PRO A 48 -0.67 -2.57 -6.56
C PRO A 48 0.11 -1.99 -7.76
N MET A 49 -0.30 -0.83 -8.30
CA MET A 49 0.32 -0.24 -9.49
C MET A 49 1.60 0.50 -9.13
N ILE A 50 2.61 -0.28 -8.75
CA ILE A 50 3.94 0.20 -8.35
C ILE A 50 5.01 -0.50 -9.20
N ILE A 51 6.07 0.23 -9.53
CA ILE A 51 7.18 -0.28 -10.37
C ILE A 51 7.84 -1.49 -9.69
N THR A 52 7.96 -1.48 -8.37
CA THR A 52 8.46 -2.61 -7.57
C THR A 52 7.64 -3.88 -7.76
N GLY A 53 6.34 -3.78 -8.02
CA GLY A 53 5.49 -4.91 -8.35
C GLY A 53 5.85 -5.53 -9.69
N ALA A 54 6.06 -4.69 -10.72
CA ALA A 54 6.52 -5.14 -12.03
C ALA A 54 7.93 -5.76 -11.95
N MET A 55 8.85 -5.14 -11.21
CA MET A 55 10.21 -5.67 -10.99
C MET A 55 10.17 -7.02 -10.26
N THR A 56 9.37 -7.14 -9.20
CA THR A 56 9.20 -8.40 -8.46
C THR A 56 8.62 -9.49 -9.36
N GLY A 57 7.61 -9.18 -10.18
CA GLY A 57 7.06 -10.11 -11.17
C GLY A 57 8.12 -10.58 -12.16
N SER A 58 8.94 -9.66 -12.68
CA SER A 58 10.06 -10.00 -13.57
C SER A 58 11.07 -10.91 -12.89
N LEU A 59 11.44 -10.63 -11.63
CA LEU A 59 12.39 -11.46 -10.87
C LEU A 59 11.85 -12.86 -10.61
N LEU A 60 10.55 -13.00 -10.33
CA LEU A 60 9.90 -14.30 -10.20
C LEU A 60 9.98 -15.09 -11.52
N VAL A 61 9.57 -14.48 -12.64
CA VAL A 61 9.60 -15.12 -13.96
C VAL A 61 11.03 -15.53 -14.34
N LEU A 62 12.02 -14.68 -14.06
CA LEU A 62 13.44 -14.98 -14.27
C LEU A 62 13.94 -16.14 -13.38
N GLY A 63 13.49 -16.22 -12.13
CA GLY A 63 13.99 -17.18 -11.15
C GLY A 63 13.33 -18.56 -11.18
N MET A 64 12.07 -18.67 -11.60
CA MET A 64 11.33 -19.93 -11.58
C MET A 64 10.59 -20.28 -12.88
N GLY A 65 10.69 -19.42 -13.90
CA GLY A 65 9.95 -19.54 -15.15
C GLY A 65 8.54 -18.95 -15.09
N PHE A 66 7.97 -18.67 -16.26
CA PHE A 66 6.73 -17.90 -16.37
C PHE A 66 5.53 -18.60 -15.73
N SER A 67 5.27 -19.86 -16.09
CA SER A 67 4.11 -20.61 -15.59
C SER A 67 4.13 -20.79 -14.08
N ARG A 68 5.29 -21.13 -13.50
CA ARG A 68 5.46 -21.28 -12.05
C ARG A 68 5.37 -19.94 -11.32
N ALA A 69 5.93 -18.88 -11.89
CA ALA A 69 5.79 -17.53 -11.35
C ALA A 69 4.33 -17.06 -11.35
N LEU A 70 3.59 -17.34 -12.42
CA LEU A 70 2.17 -17.02 -12.52
C LEU A 70 1.35 -17.73 -11.44
N VAL A 71 1.59 -19.03 -11.24
CA VAL A 71 0.95 -19.81 -10.17
C VAL A 71 1.32 -19.25 -8.79
N ALA A 72 2.59 -18.92 -8.54
CA ALA A 72 3.04 -18.32 -7.29
C ALA A 72 2.34 -16.97 -7.03
N MET A 73 2.23 -16.12 -8.05
CA MET A 73 1.53 -14.84 -7.96
C MET A 73 0.05 -15.04 -7.64
N ILE A 74 -0.65 -15.95 -8.31
CA ILE A 74 -2.07 -16.21 -8.06
C ILE A 74 -2.27 -16.73 -6.63
N ILE A 75 -1.53 -17.76 -6.22
CA ILE A 75 -1.67 -18.37 -4.89
C ILE A 75 -1.29 -17.36 -3.79
N GLY A 76 -0.17 -16.66 -3.95
CA GLY A 76 0.28 -15.64 -2.99
C GLY A 76 -0.75 -14.52 -2.81
N ASN A 77 -1.34 -14.04 -3.90
CA ASN A 77 -2.40 -13.02 -3.84
C ASN A 77 -3.70 -13.56 -3.23
N LEU A 78 -4.06 -14.83 -3.44
CA LEU A 78 -5.22 -15.45 -2.76
C LEU A 78 -5.01 -15.56 -1.25
N ILE A 79 -3.80 -15.92 -0.82
CA ILE A 79 -3.43 -15.94 0.61
C ILE A 79 -3.53 -14.52 1.18
N MET A 80 -3.00 -13.53 0.46
CA MET A 80 -3.11 -12.12 0.85
C MET A 80 -4.55 -11.63 0.90
N LEU A 81 -5.40 -12.03 -0.06
CA LEU A 81 -6.82 -11.69 -0.05
C LEU A 81 -7.52 -12.26 1.19
N ALA A 82 -7.22 -13.50 1.57
CA ALA A 82 -7.76 -14.10 2.79
C ALA A 82 -7.26 -13.38 4.05
N TYR A 83 -5.96 -13.06 4.12
CA TYR A 83 -5.35 -12.34 5.24
C TYR A 83 -5.93 -10.94 5.41
N VAL A 84 -5.89 -10.13 4.34
CA VAL A 84 -6.41 -8.76 4.30
C VAL A 84 -7.92 -8.74 4.50
N GLY A 85 -8.64 -9.71 3.93
CA GLY A 85 -10.08 -9.88 4.12
C GLY A 85 -10.44 -10.14 5.58
N ALA A 86 -9.72 -11.04 6.26
CA ALA A 86 -9.94 -11.32 7.69
C ALA A 86 -9.67 -10.10 8.57
N LEU A 87 -8.59 -9.36 8.31
CA LEU A 87 -8.28 -8.11 9.00
C LEU A 87 -9.32 -7.02 8.71
N GLY A 88 -9.73 -6.88 7.44
CA GLY A 88 -10.75 -5.94 7.00
C GLY A 88 -12.12 -6.19 7.63
N LEU A 89 -12.53 -7.45 7.75
CA LEU A 89 -13.77 -7.84 8.45
C LEU A 89 -13.69 -7.51 9.95
N SER A 90 -12.53 -7.72 10.57
CA SER A 90 -12.32 -7.37 11.97
C SER A 90 -12.33 -5.85 12.19
N ALA A 91 -11.73 -5.08 11.28
CA ALA A 91 -11.68 -3.62 11.32
C ALA A 91 -13.04 -2.96 11.04
N THR A 92 -13.81 -3.46 10.06
CA THR A 92 -15.16 -2.94 9.75
C THR A 92 -16.16 -3.16 10.88
N ARG A 93 -16.05 -4.29 11.60
CA ARG A 93 -16.87 -4.59 12.77
C ARG A 93 -16.47 -3.76 14.00
N SER A 94 -15.18 -3.53 14.20
CA SER A 94 -14.68 -2.83 15.39
C SER A 94 -14.52 -1.30 15.23
N GLY A 95 -14.45 -0.80 13.99
CA GLY A 95 -14.19 0.61 13.68
C GLY A 95 -12.77 1.09 14.04
N MET A 96 -11.89 0.18 14.48
CA MET A 96 -10.55 0.50 14.96
C MET A 96 -9.53 0.57 13.83
N ASN A 97 -8.57 1.49 13.96
CA ASN A 97 -7.35 1.52 13.15
C ASN A 97 -6.31 0.52 13.72
N PHE A 98 -5.25 0.27 12.96
CA PHE A 98 -4.14 -0.59 13.34
C PHE A 98 -3.54 -0.17 14.68
N ALA A 99 -3.36 1.13 14.92
CA ALA A 99 -2.82 1.67 16.16
C ALA A 99 -3.65 1.29 17.40
N LEU A 100 -4.99 1.35 17.31
CA LEU A 100 -5.91 0.96 18.39
C LEU A 100 -5.90 -0.55 18.63
N ILE A 101 -5.83 -1.37 17.58
CA ILE A 101 -5.72 -2.82 17.68
C ILE A 101 -4.38 -3.21 18.34
N ALA A 102 -3.27 -2.64 17.87
CA ALA A 102 -1.95 -2.89 18.41
C ALA A 102 -1.83 -2.44 19.87
N SER A 103 -2.41 -1.31 20.23
CA SER A 103 -2.44 -0.82 21.61
C SER A 103 -3.23 -1.73 22.55
N ARG A 104 -4.31 -2.35 22.09
CA ARG A 104 -5.10 -3.31 22.90
C ARG A 104 -4.42 -4.66 23.06
N VAL A 105 -3.70 -5.14 22.05
CA VAL A 105 -3.03 -6.44 22.08
C VAL A 105 -1.70 -6.39 22.83
N PHE A 106 -0.89 -5.35 22.59
CA PHE A 106 0.47 -5.27 23.09
C PHE A 106 0.68 -4.23 24.21
N GLY A 107 -0.37 -3.48 24.56
CA GLY A 107 -0.28 -2.36 25.51
C GLY A 107 0.54 -1.18 24.96
N THR A 108 0.67 -0.12 25.75
CA THR A 108 1.33 1.14 25.34
C THR A 108 2.81 0.95 24.95
N LYS A 109 3.54 0.07 25.65
CA LYS A 109 4.95 -0.21 25.37
C LYS A 109 5.13 -1.04 24.10
N GLY A 110 4.26 -2.02 23.87
CA GLY A 110 4.33 -2.83 22.66
C GLY A 110 3.82 -2.09 21.42
N TYR A 111 2.86 -1.17 21.58
CA TYR A 111 2.49 -0.20 20.55
C TYR A 111 3.68 0.65 20.11
N ALA A 112 4.44 1.21 21.05
CA ALA A 112 5.61 2.03 20.70
C ALA A 112 6.64 1.24 19.87
N LEU A 113 6.88 -0.03 20.21
CA LEU A 113 7.75 -0.91 19.42
C LEU A 113 7.16 -1.20 18.03
N ALA A 114 5.88 -1.57 17.95
CA ALA A 114 5.21 -1.88 16.68
C ALA A 114 5.19 -0.67 15.74
N SER A 115 4.88 0.52 16.27
CA SER A 115 4.90 1.77 15.51
C SER A 115 6.30 2.17 15.07
N GLY A 116 7.33 1.93 15.89
CA GLY A 116 8.73 2.15 15.52
C GLY A 116 9.17 1.23 14.37
N LEU A 117 8.80 -0.04 14.42
CA LEU A 117 9.07 -1.00 13.34
C LEU A 117 8.35 -0.61 12.05
N LEU A 118 7.06 -0.26 12.13
CA LEU A 118 6.28 0.17 10.97
C LEU A 118 6.83 1.45 10.35
N SER A 119 7.20 2.44 11.18
CA SER A 119 7.82 3.69 10.70
C SER A 119 9.14 3.43 9.99
N THR A 120 9.98 2.53 10.54
CA THR A 120 11.25 2.13 9.92
C THR A 120 11.01 1.44 8.58
N LEU A 121 9.99 0.59 8.49
CA LEU A 121 9.61 -0.10 7.25
C LEU A 121 9.16 0.89 6.17
N LEU A 122 8.34 1.88 6.53
CA LEU A 122 7.90 2.93 5.61
C LEU A 122 9.07 3.81 5.13
N LEU A 123 10.03 4.13 6.00
CA LEU A 123 11.27 4.80 5.61
C LEU A 123 12.10 3.95 4.64
N GLY A 124 12.17 2.64 4.87
CA GLY A 124 12.81 1.69 3.95
C GLY A 124 12.15 1.72 2.57
N TRP A 125 10.83 1.67 2.50
CA TRP A 125 10.10 1.78 1.24
C TRP A 125 10.29 3.13 0.55
N PHE A 126 10.30 4.22 1.31
CA PHE A 126 10.62 5.54 0.76
C PHE A 126 11.99 5.55 0.09
N ALA A 127 13.02 4.98 0.72
CA ALA A 127 14.35 4.87 0.15
C ALA A 127 14.38 4.02 -1.13
N VAL A 128 13.69 2.86 -1.14
CA VAL A 128 13.60 1.98 -2.31
C VAL A 128 12.93 2.70 -3.49
N GLN A 129 11.78 3.35 -3.28
CA GLN A 129 11.06 4.03 -4.35
C GLN A 129 11.84 5.23 -4.89
N THR A 130 12.51 5.97 -4.00
CA THR A 130 13.39 7.08 -4.38
C THR A 130 14.58 6.58 -5.22
N GLY A 131 15.21 5.48 -4.81
CA GLY A 131 16.31 4.84 -5.52
C GLY A 131 15.91 4.33 -6.91
N ILE A 132 14.76 3.66 -7.02
CA ILE A 132 14.24 3.19 -8.32
C ILE A 132 13.98 4.38 -9.26
N THR A 133 13.37 5.44 -8.75
CA THR A 133 13.11 6.66 -9.52
C THR A 133 14.42 7.28 -10.01
N GLY A 134 15.39 7.42 -9.11
CA GLY A 134 16.73 7.92 -9.45
C GLY A 134 17.43 7.06 -10.49
N ALA A 135 17.36 5.73 -10.37
CA ALA A 135 17.94 4.79 -11.32
C ALA A 135 17.31 4.89 -12.71
N LEU A 136 15.98 4.99 -12.79
CA LEU A 136 15.25 5.13 -14.05
C LEU A 136 15.62 6.43 -14.77
N VAL A 137 15.64 7.57 -14.06
CA VAL A 137 16.02 8.86 -14.63
C VAL A 137 17.49 8.85 -15.06
N ALA A 138 18.37 8.36 -14.19
CA ALA A 138 19.81 8.30 -14.46
C ALA A 138 20.14 7.44 -15.69
N SER A 139 19.56 6.25 -15.79
CA SER A 139 19.79 5.34 -16.92
C SER A 139 19.16 5.84 -18.22
N THR A 140 18.01 6.51 -18.17
CA THR A 140 17.33 7.03 -19.36
C THR A 140 18.06 8.21 -19.98
N TYR A 141 18.59 9.11 -19.14
CA TYR A 141 19.22 10.36 -19.60
C TYR A 141 20.75 10.36 -19.48
N GLY A 142 21.36 9.25 -19.07
CA GLY A 142 22.81 9.14 -18.86
C GLY A 142 23.34 10.04 -17.73
N LEU A 143 22.51 10.30 -16.72
CA LEU A 143 22.83 11.21 -15.60
C LEU A 143 23.42 10.46 -14.40
N ASN A 144 23.96 11.20 -13.43
CA ASN A 144 24.49 10.61 -12.21
C ASN A 144 23.37 10.04 -11.32
N TYR A 145 23.45 8.75 -10.99
CA TYR A 145 22.49 8.02 -10.15
C TYR A 145 22.25 8.68 -8.79
N VAL A 146 23.32 9.05 -8.07
CA VAL A 146 23.23 9.61 -6.73
C VAL A 146 22.53 10.97 -6.78
N ALA A 147 22.91 11.82 -7.74
CA ALA A 147 22.28 13.12 -7.94
C ALA A 147 20.78 12.98 -8.25
N MET A 148 20.41 12.08 -9.16
CA MET A 148 18.99 11.87 -9.52
C MET A 148 18.18 11.26 -8.38
N THR A 149 18.79 10.41 -7.56
CA THR A 149 18.16 9.87 -6.35
C THR A 149 17.89 10.98 -5.33
N ILE A 150 18.84 11.89 -5.11
CA ILE A 150 18.65 13.05 -4.21
C ILE A 150 17.53 13.96 -4.75
N VAL A 151 17.54 14.27 -6.05
CA VAL A 151 16.50 15.08 -6.69
C VAL A 151 15.13 14.43 -6.55
N ALA A 152 15.00 13.12 -6.80
CA ALA A 152 13.75 12.39 -6.62
C ALA A 152 13.26 12.46 -5.16
N GLY A 153 14.17 12.29 -4.19
CA GLY A 153 13.82 12.39 -2.76
C GLY A 153 13.32 13.77 -2.37
N LEU A 154 13.99 14.83 -2.85
CA LEU A 154 13.56 16.22 -2.62
C LEU A 154 12.21 16.50 -3.26
N LEU A 155 11.94 15.97 -4.46
CA LEU A 155 10.64 16.08 -5.11
C LEU A 155 9.53 15.37 -4.32
N TYR A 156 9.80 14.15 -3.83
CA TYR A 156 8.85 13.41 -3.00
C TYR A 156 8.58 14.12 -1.67
N ILE A 157 9.61 14.66 -1.01
CA ILE A 157 9.39 15.48 0.19
C ILE A 157 8.60 16.75 -0.18
N GLY A 158 8.95 17.40 -1.29
CA GLY A 158 8.26 18.59 -1.80
C GLY A 158 6.76 18.35 -2.02
N ILE A 159 6.38 17.20 -2.57
CA ILE A 159 4.98 16.90 -2.86
C ILE A 159 4.15 16.65 -1.59
N THR A 160 4.78 16.27 -0.49
CA THR A 160 4.07 16.14 0.80
C THR A 160 3.49 17.47 1.26
N PHE A 161 4.13 18.61 0.93
CA PHE A 161 3.62 19.95 1.25
C PHE A 161 2.42 20.37 0.39
N VAL A 162 2.18 19.72 -0.75
CA VAL A 162 1.00 19.98 -1.60
C VAL A 162 -0.27 19.35 -1.00
N GLY A 163 -0.10 18.44 -0.02
CA GLY A 163 -1.18 17.83 0.74
C GLY A 163 -2.09 16.89 -0.08
N VAL A 164 -3.23 16.52 0.51
CA VAL A 164 -4.15 15.49 0.01
C VAL A 164 -4.68 15.77 -1.40
N ARG A 165 -4.85 17.05 -1.77
CA ARG A 165 -5.36 17.45 -3.11
C ARG A 165 -4.35 17.12 -4.22
N GLY A 166 -3.05 17.29 -3.97
CA GLY A 166 -2.00 16.94 -4.92
C GLY A 166 -1.93 15.43 -5.16
N LEU A 167 -1.99 14.66 -4.08
CA LEU A 167 -1.96 13.20 -4.14
C LEU A 167 -3.14 12.62 -4.93
N HIS A 168 -4.34 13.19 -4.79
CA HIS A 168 -5.51 12.76 -5.55
C HIS A 168 -5.33 12.94 -7.07
N LEU A 169 -4.80 14.09 -7.50
CA LEU A 169 -4.56 14.38 -8.91
C LEU A 169 -3.52 13.42 -9.52
N ILE A 170 -2.45 13.14 -8.78
CA ILE A 170 -1.40 12.19 -9.19
C ILE A 170 -2.00 10.80 -9.38
N GLY A 171 -2.83 10.34 -8.44
CA GLY A 171 -3.50 9.03 -8.54
C GLY A 171 -4.44 8.94 -9.75
N LEU A 172 -5.20 10.01 -10.01
CA LEU A 172 -6.15 10.07 -11.13
C LEU A 172 -5.46 9.96 -12.49
N VAL A 173 -4.25 10.48 -12.62
CA VAL A 173 -3.44 10.36 -13.85
C VAL A 173 -2.64 9.05 -13.89
N SER A 174 -2.06 8.64 -12.76
CA SER A 174 -1.16 7.48 -12.69
C SER A 174 -1.88 6.17 -12.97
N VAL A 175 -3.09 5.98 -12.42
CA VAL A 175 -3.84 4.72 -12.58
C VAL A 175 -4.14 4.41 -14.06
N PRO A 176 -4.75 5.33 -14.85
CA PRO A 176 -4.93 5.11 -16.29
C PRO A 176 -3.60 4.87 -17.03
N LEU A 177 -2.54 5.60 -16.68
CA LEU A 177 -1.24 5.45 -17.33
C LEU A 177 -0.65 4.05 -17.11
N PHE A 178 -0.75 3.51 -15.89
CA PHE A 178 -0.34 2.13 -15.59
C PHE A 178 -1.14 1.10 -16.38
N PHE A 179 -2.45 1.28 -16.54
CA PHE A 179 -3.28 0.41 -17.38
C PHE A 179 -2.86 0.46 -18.85
N VAL A 180 -2.67 1.65 -19.39
CA VAL A 180 -2.23 1.83 -20.79
C VAL A 180 -0.86 1.19 -21.00
N LEU A 181 0.08 1.41 -20.08
CA LEU A 181 1.41 0.80 -20.13
C LEU A 181 1.33 -0.73 -20.06
N GLY A 182 0.53 -1.27 -19.14
CA GLY A 182 0.34 -2.72 -19.02
C GLY A 182 -0.24 -3.34 -20.29
N LEU A 183 -1.26 -2.71 -20.88
CA LEU A 183 -1.84 -3.17 -22.14
C LEU A 183 -0.82 -3.09 -23.29
N PHE A 184 -0.06 -1.99 -23.36
CA PHE A 184 1.01 -1.84 -24.34
C PHE A 184 2.03 -2.97 -24.24
N VAL A 185 2.49 -3.30 -23.02
CA VAL A 185 3.45 -4.40 -22.80
C VAL A 185 2.88 -5.74 -23.25
N VAL A 186 1.61 -6.03 -22.94
CA VAL A 186 0.94 -7.28 -23.37
C VAL A 186 0.84 -7.37 -24.89
N VAL A 187 0.39 -6.30 -25.55
CA VAL A 187 0.27 -6.25 -27.02
C VAL A 187 1.63 -6.34 -27.70
N HIS A 188 2.63 -5.62 -27.17
CA HIS A 188 3.99 -5.68 -27.68
C HIS A 188 4.58 -7.08 -27.56
N ALA A 189 4.43 -7.72 -26.38
CA ALA A 189 4.91 -9.09 -26.15
C ALA A 189 4.22 -10.11 -27.08
N ALA A 190 2.92 -9.96 -27.33
CA ALA A 190 2.18 -10.80 -28.27
C ALA A 190 2.62 -10.59 -29.74
N GLY A 191 3.13 -9.41 -30.08
CA GLY A 191 3.66 -9.10 -31.41
C GLY A 191 5.10 -9.58 -31.63
N THR A 192 5.90 -9.73 -30.55
CA THR A 192 7.32 -10.13 -30.65
C THR A 192 7.55 -11.62 -30.38
N THR A 193 6.64 -12.27 -29.66
CA THR A 193 6.86 -13.63 -29.12
C THR A 193 5.56 -14.44 -29.17
N SER A 194 5.65 -15.75 -29.44
CA SER A 194 4.48 -16.62 -29.37
C SER A 194 4.06 -16.86 -27.91
N PHE A 195 2.76 -17.05 -27.67
CA PHE A 195 2.24 -17.38 -26.35
C PHE A 195 2.91 -18.65 -25.78
N GLU A 196 3.17 -19.63 -26.62
CA GLU A 196 3.86 -20.87 -26.23
C GLU A 196 5.28 -20.60 -25.70
N ALA A 197 6.03 -19.72 -26.36
CA ALA A 197 7.38 -19.36 -25.92
C ALA A 197 7.37 -18.60 -24.59
N ILE A 198 6.35 -17.76 -24.35
CA ILE A 198 6.16 -17.09 -23.05
C ILE A 198 5.80 -18.12 -21.97
N TRP A 199 4.83 -19.00 -22.24
CA TRP A 199 4.35 -19.99 -21.28
C TRP A 199 5.44 -20.97 -20.86
N ASN A 200 6.26 -21.41 -21.82
CA ASN A 200 7.35 -22.35 -21.61
C ASN A 200 8.67 -21.67 -21.22
N TYR A 201 8.68 -20.36 -20.98
CA TYR A 201 9.87 -19.66 -20.52
C TYR A 201 10.34 -20.22 -19.17
N ALA A 202 11.49 -20.90 -19.18
CA ALA A 202 12.00 -21.65 -18.04
C ALA A 202 12.73 -20.80 -16.98
N GLY A 203 12.97 -19.50 -17.25
CA GLY A 203 13.79 -18.64 -16.40
C GLY A 203 15.28 -18.88 -16.55
N ASN A 204 16.09 -17.83 -16.43
CA ASN A 204 17.57 -17.85 -16.34
C ASN A 204 18.28 -18.99 -17.12
N ASN A 205 18.07 -19.06 -18.44
CA ASN A 205 18.65 -20.08 -19.34
C ASN A 205 18.36 -21.55 -18.96
N GLY A 206 17.20 -21.83 -18.35
CA GLY A 206 16.74 -23.18 -18.00
C GLY A 206 17.12 -23.63 -16.58
N VAL A 207 17.78 -22.78 -15.79
CA VAL A 207 18.11 -23.08 -14.40
C VAL A 207 17.15 -22.33 -13.49
N ALA A 208 16.15 -23.04 -12.97
CA ALA A 208 15.28 -22.51 -11.93
C ALA A 208 16.09 -22.34 -10.62
N THR A 209 16.35 -21.09 -10.25
CA THR A 209 17.09 -20.73 -9.03
C THR A 209 16.17 -20.52 -7.83
N MET A 210 14.85 -20.40 -8.06
CA MET A 210 13.87 -20.08 -7.04
C MET A 210 12.85 -21.19 -6.83
N SER A 211 12.68 -21.62 -5.56
CA SER A 211 11.65 -22.59 -5.18
C SER A 211 10.27 -21.94 -5.12
N MET A 212 9.21 -22.76 -5.16
CA MET A 212 7.82 -22.26 -5.02
C MET A 212 7.62 -21.53 -3.69
N GLY A 213 8.18 -22.05 -2.60
CA GLY A 213 8.09 -21.43 -1.27
C GLY A 213 8.69 -20.02 -1.26
N VAL A 214 9.88 -19.84 -1.84
CA VAL A 214 10.52 -18.52 -1.95
C VAL A 214 9.67 -17.58 -2.80
N GLY A 215 9.15 -18.05 -3.94
CA GLY A 215 8.28 -17.24 -4.80
C GLY A 215 7.03 -16.75 -4.07
N LEU A 216 6.34 -17.62 -3.32
CA LEU A 216 5.19 -17.26 -2.51
C LEU A 216 5.56 -16.24 -1.42
N THR A 217 6.67 -16.45 -0.70
CA THR A 217 7.14 -15.51 0.32
C THR A 217 7.42 -14.13 -0.27
N VAL A 218 8.03 -14.05 -1.46
CA VAL A 218 8.30 -12.78 -2.15
C VAL A 218 7.01 -12.04 -2.50
N VAL A 219 6.01 -12.74 -3.05
CA VAL A 219 4.70 -12.15 -3.38
C VAL A 219 3.99 -11.62 -2.14
N ILE A 220 4.00 -12.40 -1.05
CA ILE A 220 3.35 -12.02 0.21
C ILE A 220 4.11 -10.85 0.85
N ALA A 221 5.44 -10.92 0.93
CA ALA A 221 6.28 -9.90 1.57
C ALA A 221 6.16 -8.53 0.91
N LEU A 222 5.88 -8.47 -0.40
CA LEU A 222 5.68 -7.22 -1.12
C LEU A 222 4.46 -6.42 -0.62
N PHE A 223 3.43 -7.09 -0.09
CA PHE A 223 2.17 -6.46 0.27
C PHE A 223 1.73 -6.68 1.73
N ILE A 224 2.49 -7.45 2.53
CA ILE A 224 2.11 -7.80 3.90
C ILE A 224 2.04 -6.59 4.83
N ASP A 225 2.89 -5.59 4.60
CA ASP A 225 2.96 -4.34 5.34
C ASP A 225 1.73 -3.47 5.09
N ALA A 226 1.37 -3.29 3.82
CA ALA A 226 0.13 -2.65 3.40
C ALA A 226 -1.09 -3.40 3.92
N GLY A 227 -1.02 -4.74 3.89
CA GLY A 227 -2.04 -5.62 4.44
C GLY A 227 -2.28 -5.38 5.93
N THR A 228 -1.23 -5.06 6.68
CA THR A 228 -1.30 -4.79 8.12
C THR A 228 -2.01 -3.48 8.43
N VAL A 229 -1.81 -2.44 7.61
CA VAL A 229 -2.48 -1.13 7.75
C VAL A 229 -3.86 -1.07 7.07
N THR A 230 -4.33 -2.17 6.49
CA THR A 230 -5.67 -2.26 5.87
C THR A 230 -6.79 -1.82 6.83
N ALA A 231 -6.62 -2.03 8.14
CA ALA A 231 -7.58 -1.59 9.15
C ALA A 231 -7.81 -0.07 9.13
N ASP A 232 -6.79 0.72 8.80
CA ASP A 232 -6.83 2.19 8.77
C ASP A 232 -7.74 2.71 7.66
N PHE A 233 -7.80 1.97 6.55
CA PHE A 233 -8.67 2.25 5.41
C PHE A 233 -10.05 1.62 5.61
N ASN A 234 -10.10 0.33 5.96
CA ASN A 234 -11.35 -0.43 6.00
C ASN A 234 -12.27 -0.05 7.16
N ARG A 235 -11.77 0.61 8.22
CA ARG A 235 -12.64 1.19 9.28
C ARG A 235 -13.68 2.18 8.75
N TRP A 236 -13.41 2.78 7.59
CA TRP A 236 -14.32 3.69 6.90
C TRP A 236 -15.36 2.98 6.02
N SER A 237 -15.38 1.63 5.95
CA SER A 237 -16.32 0.90 5.09
C SER A 237 -17.62 0.59 5.80
N LYS A 238 -18.76 0.74 5.12
CA LYS A 238 -20.04 0.22 5.60
C LYS A 238 -20.00 -1.31 5.57
N THR A 239 -20.28 -1.95 6.70
CA THR A 239 -20.45 -3.41 6.77
C THR A 239 -21.63 -3.82 5.90
N GLY A 240 -21.43 -4.70 4.92
CA GLY A 240 -22.46 -5.15 3.99
C GLY A 240 -23.52 -6.09 4.56
N THR A 241 -23.64 -6.22 5.89
CA THR A 241 -24.65 -7.07 6.53
C THR A 241 -25.49 -6.25 7.50
N HIS A 242 -26.43 -5.50 6.94
CA HIS A 242 -27.72 -5.26 7.56
C HIS A 242 -28.78 -5.91 6.68
N SER A 243 -29.07 -7.17 6.97
CA SER A 243 -30.39 -7.79 6.86
C SER A 243 -30.52 -8.75 8.02
#